data_AF-A0A2I0STF3-F1
#
_entry.id   AF-A0A2I0STF3-F1
#
_cell.length_a   1.000
_cell.length_b   1.000
_cell.length_c   1.000
_cell.angle_alpha   90.00
_cell.angle_beta   90.00
_cell.angle_gamma   90.00
#
_symmetry.space_group_name_H-M   'P 1'
#
loop_
_entity.id
_entity.type
_entity.pdbx_description
1 polymer ?
#
loop_
_entity_poly.entity_id
_entity_poly.type
_entity_poly.pdbx_seq_one_letter_code
_entity_poly.pdbx_strand_id
1 'polypeptide(L)'
;MAEALPPEELPMLAAHALVDGRDSPALRELAGLPRRGDGDEIRALYVQALKELGIPLPDEETAGRCLLVSLAFGLEEGELTPMDVVARLSTTVASDTREETRFLSVAADYSEWIGPDELPGWERDLRAAARSLTASTDLGASIGVPSPRRA
;
A
#
# COMPACT_ATOMS: atom_id res chain seq x y z
N MET A 1 5.20 7.88 6.77
CA MET A 1 4.22 7.17 7.64
C MET A 1 3.01 6.73 6.83
N ALA A 2 3.22 5.88 5.83
CA ALA A 2 2.17 4.97 5.37
C ALA A 2 2.45 3.60 5.99
N GLU A 3 2.50 3.58 7.33
CA GLU A 3 2.48 2.33 8.07
C GLU A 3 1.20 1.62 7.66
N ALA A 4 1.31 0.40 7.12
CA ALA A 4 0.14 -0.39 6.79
C ALA A 4 -0.62 -0.61 8.09
N LEU A 5 -1.72 0.13 8.25
CA LEU A 5 -2.49 0.14 9.48
C LEU A 5 -2.87 -1.30 9.84
N PRO A 6 -2.54 -1.77 11.05
CA PRO A 6 -2.96 -3.09 11.48
C PRO A 6 -4.49 -3.14 11.43
N PRO A 7 -5.10 -4.22 10.89
CA PRO A 7 -6.56 -4.31 10.72
C PRO A 7 -7.31 -4.07 12.04
N GLU A 8 -6.67 -4.33 13.17
CA GLU A 8 -7.12 -4.06 14.53
C GLU A 8 -7.42 -2.57 14.80
N GLU A 9 -6.86 -1.63 14.04
CA GLU A 9 -7.11 -0.20 14.19
C GLU A 9 -8.30 0.31 13.36
N LEU A 10 -8.74 -0.47 12.37
CA LEU A 10 -9.85 -0.10 11.48
C LEU A 10 -11.16 0.16 12.22
N PRO A 11 -11.56 -0.60 13.28
CA PRO A 11 -12.76 -0.28 14.04
C PRO A 11 -12.73 1.13 14.66
N MET A 12 -11.57 1.55 15.20
CA MET A 12 -11.44 2.87 15.80
C MET A 12 -11.47 3.97 14.72
N LEU A 13 -10.82 3.75 13.57
CA LEU A 13 -10.87 4.69 12.45
C LEU A 13 -12.27 4.81 11.86
N ALA A 14 -13.02 3.71 11.79
CA ALA A 14 -14.42 3.72 11.39
C ALA A 14 -15.27 4.57 12.33
N ALA A 15 -15.06 4.46 13.65
CA ALA A 15 -15.74 5.31 14.63
C ALA A 15 -15.45 6.81 14.41
N HIS A 16 -14.21 7.18 14.11
CA HIS A 16 -13.85 8.56 13.77
C HIS A 16 -14.52 9.03 12.46
N ALA A 17 -14.52 8.19 11.42
CA ALA A 17 -15.15 8.52 10.15
C ALA A 17 -16.67 8.76 10.28
N LEU A 18 -17.34 8.02 11.16
CA LEU A 18 -18.75 8.26 11.50
C LEU A 18 -18.96 9.63 12.15
N VAL A 19 -18.07 10.04 13.06
CA VAL A 19 -18.10 11.38 13.69
C VAL A 19 -17.87 12.48 12.66
N ASP A 20 -17.02 12.23 11.67
CA ASP A 20 -16.74 13.14 10.55
C ASP A 20 -17.89 13.19 9.50
N GLY A 21 -19.00 12.48 9.74
CA GLY A 21 -20.18 12.48 8.88
C GLY A 21 -20.09 11.58 7.66
N ARG A 22 -19.04 10.74 7.56
CA ARG A 22 -18.98 9.65 6.57
C ARG A 22 -19.71 8.48 7.19
N ASP A 23 -20.98 8.33 6.84
CA ASP A 23 -21.86 7.34 7.44
C ASP A 23 -22.32 6.31 6.42
N SER A 24 -22.17 5.04 6.78
CA SER A 24 -22.66 3.89 6.01
C SER A 24 -22.99 2.73 6.96
N PRO A 25 -23.98 1.88 6.63
CA PRO A 25 -24.28 0.69 7.42
C PRO A 25 -23.05 -0.17 7.75
N ALA A 26 -22.24 -0.52 6.75
CA ALA A 26 -21.05 -1.34 6.94
C ALA A 26 -19.97 -0.63 7.79
N LEU A 27 -19.87 0.69 7.69
CA LEU A 27 -18.93 1.46 8.52
C LEU A 27 -19.34 1.48 10.00
N ARG A 28 -20.65 1.51 10.30
CA ARG A 28 -21.16 1.37 11.68
C ARG A 28 -20.88 -0.01 12.25
N GLU A 29 -21.05 -1.04 11.44
CA GLU A 29 -20.71 -2.42 11.84
C GLU A 29 -19.21 -2.56 12.11
N LEU A 30 -18.37 -2.03 11.21
CA LEU A 30 -16.91 -2.01 11.39
C LEU A 30 -16.50 -1.28 12.68
N ALA A 31 -17.12 -0.14 12.99
CA ALA A 31 -16.87 0.60 14.21
C ALA A 31 -17.28 -0.15 15.49
N GLY A 32 -18.23 -1.07 15.38
CA GLY A 32 -18.70 -1.92 16.47
C GLY A 32 -17.85 -3.17 16.70
N LEU A 33 -16.94 -3.52 15.78
CA LEU A 33 -16.12 -4.73 15.92
C LEU A 33 -15.08 -4.60 17.04
N PRO A 34 -14.79 -5.71 17.75
CA PRO A 34 -13.71 -5.72 18.72
C PRO A 34 -12.36 -5.52 18.03
N ARG A 35 -11.42 -4.88 18.74
CA ARG A 35 -10.06 -4.63 18.24
C ARG A 35 -9.29 -5.89 17.85
N ARG A 36 -9.71 -7.07 18.31
CA ARG A 36 -9.17 -8.39 17.93
C ARG A 36 -10.18 -9.23 17.16
N GLY A 37 -10.99 -8.59 16.31
CA GLY A 37 -11.92 -9.25 15.42
C GLY A 37 -11.20 -10.07 14.35
N ASP A 38 -11.96 -10.88 13.62
CA ASP A 38 -11.43 -11.61 12.48
C ASP A 38 -10.96 -10.62 11.39
N GLY A 39 -9.70 -10.72 10.99
CA GLY A 39 -9.11 -9.84 9.97
C GLY A 39 -9.81 -9.94 8.62
N ASP A 40 -10.39 -11.10 8.30
CA ASP A 40 -11.16 -11.28 7.06
C ASP A 40 -12.51 -10.56 7.11
N GLU A 41 -13.19 -10.60 8.27
CA GLU A 41 -14.43 -9.87 8.51
C GLU A 41 -14.21 -8.36 8.50
N ILE A 42 -13.18 -7.89 9.20
CA ILE A 42 -12.75 -6.48 9.22
C ILE A 42 -12.50 -5.99 7.78
N ARG A 43 -11.75 -6.76 6.98
CA ARG A 43 -11.45 -6.41 5.59
C ARG A 43 -12.71 -6.38 4.72
N ALA A 44 -13.60 -7.35 4.88
CA ALA A 44 -14.84 -7.41 4.13
C ALA A 44 -15.74 -6.19 4.41
N LEU A 45 -15.89 -5.82 5.68
CA LEU A 45 -16.67 -4.63 6.07
C LEU A 45 -16.03 -3.33 5.58
N TYR A 46 -14.70 -3.22 5.62
CA TYR A 46 -14.00 -2.06 5.08
C TYR A 46 -14.26 -1.89 3.58
N VAL A 47 -14.13 -2.96 2.79
CA VAL A 47 -14.42 -2.95 1.34
C VAL A 47 -15.88 -2.59 1.08
N GLN A 48 -16.81 -3.11 1.88
CA GLN A 48 -18.22 -2.81 1.75
C GLN A 48 -18.54 -1.35 2.09
N ALA A 49 -17.93 -0.80 3.15
CA ALA A 49 -18.09 0.60 3.54
C ALA A 49 -17.60 1.54 2.43
N LEU A 50 -16.46 1.26 1.80
CA LEU A 50 -15.97 2.06 0.67
C LEU A 50 -16.97 2.08 -0.50
N LYS A 51 -17.57 0.93 -0.84
CA LYS A 51 -18.60 0.84 -1.88
C LYS A 51 -19.84 1.65 -1.53
N GLU A 52 -20.32 1.56 -0.30
CA GLU A 52 -21.50 2.31 0.18
C GLU A 52 -21.26 3.82 0.20
N LEU A 53 -20.04 4.24 0.51
CA LEU A 53 -19.61 5.65 0.48
C LEU A 53 -19.33 6.16 -0.95
N GLY A 54 -19.45 5.30 -1.97
CA GLY A 54 -19.17 5.65 -3.36
C GLY A 54 -17.68 5.87 -3.66
N ILE A 55 -16.78 5.34 -2.82
CA ILE A 55 -15.34 5.41 -3.02
C ILE A 55 -14.93 4.22 -3.90
N PRO A 56 -14.47 4.46 -5.14
CA PRO A 56 -14.06 3.39 -6.02
C PRO A 56 -12.79 2.72 -5.48
N LEU A 57 -12.76 1.39 -5.55
CA LEU A 57 -11.54 0.63 -5.32
C LEU A 57 -10.72 0.61 -6.61
N PRO A 58 -9.38 0.73 -6.51
CA PRO A 58 -8.52 0.50 -7.66
C PRO A 58 -8.71 -0.94 -8.16
N ASP A 59 -8.58 -1.14 -9.47
CA ASP A 59 -8.41 -2.49 -10.03
C ASP A 59 -7.10 -3.12 -9.54
N GLU A 60 -6.94 -4.42 -9.77
CA GLU A 60 -5.79 -5.19 -9.28
C GLU A 60 -4.45 -4.63 -9.81
N GLU A 61 -4.44 -4.16 -11.05
CA GLU A 61 -3.29 -3.53 -11.69
C GLU A 61 -2.90 -2.22 -11.00
N THR A 62 -3.86 -1.31 -10.83
CA THR A 62 -3.66 -0.03 -10.16
C THR A 62 -3.29 -0.24 -8.68
N ALA A 63 -3.91 -1.20 -8.01
CA ALA A 63 -3.60 -1.55 -6.63
C ALA A 63 -2.16 -2.05 -6.48
N GLY A 64 -1.72 -2.92 -7.40
CA GLY A 64 -0.34 -3.40 -7.46
C GLY A 64 0.66 -2.26 -7.66
N ARG A 65 0.38 -1.35 -8.61
CA ARG A 65 1.26 -0.19 -8.85
C ARG A 65 1.32 0.77 -7.66
N CYS A 66 0.19 1.03 -7.00
CA CYS A 66 0.16 1.79 -5.75
C CYS A 66 1.00 1.14 -4.64
N LEU A 67 0.98 -0.20 -4.55
CA LEU A 67 1.84 -0.94 -3.62
C LEU A 67 3.32 -0.75 -3.96
N LEU A 68 3.72 -0.86 -5.23
CA LEU A 68 5.12 -0.65 -5.65
C LEU A 68 5.64 0.72 -5.26
N VAL A 69 4.87 1.76 -5.57
CA VAL A 69 5.21 3.14 -5.25
C VAL A 69 5.33 3.31 -3.74
N SER A 70 4.36 2.80 -2.97
CA SER A 70 4.38 2.90 -1.50
C SER A 70 5.59 2.20 -0.87
N LEU A 71 5.97 1.03 -1.37
CA LEU A 71 7.17 0.30 -0.92
C LEU A 71 8.45 1.06 -1.26
N ALA A 72 8.53 1.65 -2.45
CA ALA A 72 9.68 2.45 -2.86
C ALA A 72 9.86 3.70 -1.99
N PHE A 73 8.77 4.41 -1.68
CA PHE A 73 8.79 5.54 -0.74
C PHE A 73 9.20 5.10 0.67
N GLY A 74 8.59 4.04 1.20
CA GLY A 74 8.95 3.53 2.53
C GLY A 74 10.42 3.08 2.62
N LEU A 75 10.97 2.50 1.55
CA LEU A 75 12.39 2.14 1.49
C LEU A 75 13.31 3.36 1.39
N GLU A 76 12.91 4.42 0.69
CA GLU A 76 13.68 5.67 0.58
C GLU A 76 13.69 6.45 1.91
N GLU A 77 12.54 6.54 2.58
CA GLU A 77 12.41 7.21 3.88
C GLU A 77 13.06 6.41 5.02
N GLY A 78 13.44 5.16 4.78
CA GLY A 78 14.01 4.25 5.78
C GLY A 78 12.97 3.68 6.74
N GLU A 79 11.68 3.81 6.42
CA GLU A 79 10.56 3.19 7.15
C GLU A 79 10.51 1.67 6.91
N LEU A 80 11.00 1.22 5.75
CA LEU A 80 11.09 -0.20 5.39
C LEU A 80 12.53 -0.61 5.16
N THR A 81 12.87 -1.84 5.56
CA THR A 81 14.12 -2.47 5.15
C THR A 81 13.98 -3.11 3.77
N PRO A 82 15.09 -3.37 3.05
CA PRO A 82 15.08 -4.16 1.82
C PRO A 82 14.36 -5.51 1.96
N MET A 83 14.47 -6.14 3.13
CA MET A 83 13.82 -7.42 3.43
C MET A 83 12.31 -7.28 3.59
N ASP A 84 11.84 -6.20 4.21
CA ASP A 84 10.41 -5.92 4.32
C ASP A 84 9.77 -5.73 2.94
N VAL A 85 10.49 -5.09 2.01
CA VAL A 85 10.04 -4.91 0.63
C VAL A 85 9.88 -6.27 -0.07
N VAL A 86 10.89 -7.13 -0.02
CA VAL A 86 10.82 -8.47 -0.63
C VAL A 86 9.71 -9.32 -0.02
N ALA A 87 9.57 -9.30 1.31
CA ALA A 87 8.53 -10.04 2.01
C ALA A 87 7.12 -9.61 1.61
N ARG A 88 6.93 -8.32 1.28
CA ARG A 88 5.63 -7.74 0.88
C ARG A 88 5.35 -7.85 -0.62
N LEU A 89 6.38 -8.10 -1.45
CA LEU A 89 6.25 -8.34 -2.89
C LEU A 89 5.95 -9.80 -3.23
N SER A 90 5.29 -10.54 -2.33
CA SER A 90 4.94 -11.96 -2.52
C SER A 90 3.92 -12.22 -3.64
N THR A 91 3.41 -11.17 -4.28
CA THR A 91 2.37 -11.24 -5.31
C THR A 91 2.90 -10.70 -6.63
N THR A 92 2.48 -11.29 -7.75
CA THR A 92 2.78 -10.78 -9.09
C THR A 92 2.16 -9.40 -9.26
N VAL A 93 2.99 -8.38 -9.41
CA VAL A 93 2.54 -7.01 -9.65
C VAL A 93 2.83 -6.63 -11.09
N ALA A 94 1.85 -6.04 -11.77
CA ALA A 94 2.03 -5.47 -13.10
C ALA A 94 2.93 -4.21 -13.04
N SER A 95 3.71 -3.99 -14.10
CA SER A 95 4.52 -2.78 -14.27
C SER A 95 4.31 -2.19 -15.65
N ASP A 96 4.11 -0.88 -15.72
CA ASP A 96 3.91 -0.15 -16.96
C ASP A 96 5.12 0.72 -17.31
N THR A 97 5.88 1.12 -16.30
CA THR A 97 7.04 2.00 -16.45
C THR A 97 8.35 1.23 -16.31
N ARG A 98 9.40 1.78 -16.92
CA ARG A 98 10.76 1.22 -16.82
C ARG A 98 11.24 1.19 -15.37
N GLU A 99 10.88 2.18 -14.58
CA GLU A 99 11.27 2.32 -13.18
C GLU A 99 10.56 1.28 -12.30
N GLU A 100 9.27 1.04 -12.51
CA GLU A 100 8.52 -0.05 -11.86
C GLU A 100 9.12 -1.41 -12.21
N THR A 101 9.35 -1.69 -13.50
CA THR A 101 9.97 -2.96 -13.95
C THR A 101 11.36 -3.14 -13.35
N ARG A 102 12.17 -2.08 -13.28
CA ARG A 102 13.51 -2.15 -12.69
C ARG A 102 13.45 -2.45 -11.20
N PHE A 103 12.56 -1.80 -10.46
CA PHE A 103 12.39 -2.05 -9.02
C PHE A 103 11.94 -3.48 -8.75
N LEU A 104 10.95 -3.98 -9.50
CA LEU A 104 10.51 -5.37 -9.45
C LEU A 104 11.64 -6.36 -9.78
N SER A 105 12.39 -6.11 -10.85
CA SER A 105 13.48 -6.99 -11.27
C SER A 105 14.54 -7.13 -10.19
N VAL A 106 14.99 -6.01 -9.59
CA VAL A 106 16.01 -6.06 -8.53
C VAL A 106 15.47 -6.72 -7.26
N ALA A 107 14.21 -6.48 -6.91
CA ALA A 107 13.57 -7.17 -5.78
C ALA A 107 13.47 -8.69 -6.03
N ALA A 108 13.13 -9.10 -7.25
CA ALA A 108 13.03 -10.50 -7.65
C ALA A 108 14.39 -11.22 -7.74
N ASP A 109 15.49 -10.48 -7.93
CA ASP A 109 16.85 -11.02 -7.90
C ASP A 109 17.29 -11.46 -6.48
N TYR A 110 16.50 -11.15 -5.45
CA TYR A 110 16.75 -11.68 -4.11
C TYR A 110 16.70 -13.21 -4.10
N SER A 111 17.67 -13.82 -3.42
CA SER A 111 17.75 -15.24 -3.18
C SER A 111 18.03 -15.48 -1.70
N GLU A 112 17.37 -16.47 -1.09
CA GLU A 112 17.68 -16.93 0.28
C GLU A 112 19.14 -17.43 0.42
N TRP A 113 19.79 -17.71 -0.71
CA TRP A 113 21.17 -18.20 -0.81
C TRP A 113 22.17 -17.10 -1.20
N ILE A 114 21.77 -15.83 -1.20
CA ILE A 114 22.68 -14.72 -1.52
C ILE A 114 23.86 -14.69 -0.54
N GLY A 115 25.08 -14.55 -1.08
CA GLY A 115 26.28 -14.51 -0.26
C GLY A 115 26.33 -13.24 0.61
N PRO A 116 26.97 -13.28 1.78
CA PRO A 116 27.09 -12.10 2.66
C PRO A 116 27.86 -10.94 2.01
N ASP A 117 28.73 -11.22 1.03
CA ASP A 117 29.46 -10.21 0.28
C ASP A 117 28.61 -9.56 -0.83
N GLU A 118 27.58 -10.27 -1.32
CA GLU A 118 26.69 -9.83 -2.41
C GLU A 118 25.45 -9.11 -1.88
N LEU A 119 24.99 -9.47 -0.67
CA LEU A 119 23.82 -8.88 -0.02
C LEU A 119 23.89 -7.34 0.07
N PRO A 120 25.00 -6.70 0.50
CA PRO A 120 25.09 -5.24 0.53
C PRO A 120 25.00 -4.59 -0.86
N GLY A 121 25.49 -5.29 -1.90
CA GLY A 121 25.39 -4.85 -3.29
C GLY A 121 23.94 -4.84 -3.76
N TRP A 122 23.24 -5.95 -3.55
CA TRP A 122 21.82 -6.09 -3.86
C TRP A 122 20.97 -5.04 -3.11
N GLU A 123 21.19 -4.86 -1.81
CA GLU A 123 20.43 -3.86 -1.03
C GLU A 123 20.63 -2.44 -1.56
N ARG A 124 21.87 -2.10 -1.95
CA ARG A 124 22.18 -0.80 -2.54
C ARG A 124 21.45 -0.61 -3.87
N ASP A 125 21.44 -1.64 -4.70
CA ASP A 125 20.79 -1.60 -6.01
C ASP A 125 19.27 -1.50 -5.87
N LEU A 126 18.68 -2.17 -4.87
CA LEU A 126 17.25 -2.06 -4.56
C LEU A 126 16.90 -0.64 -4.10
N ARG A 127 17.69 -0.05 -3.19
CA ARG A 127 17.50 1.35 -2.76
C ARG A 127 17.67 2.34 -3.91
N ALA A 128 18.61 2.09 -4.83
CA ALA A 128 18.80 2.93 -6.01
C ALA A 128 17.63 2.84 -7.00
N ALA A 129 17.05 1.64 -7.16
CA ALA A 129 15.84 1.44 -7.96
C ALA A 129 14.62 2.11 -7.32
N ALA A 130 14.42 1.98 -6.01
CA ALA A 130 13.37 2.69 -5.27
C ALA A 130 13.44 4.20 -5.47
N ARG A 131 14.62 4.80 -5.29
CA ARG A 131 14.82 6.24 -5.50
C ARG A 131 14.52 6.70 -6.94
N SER A 132 14.79 5.84 -7.91
CA SER A 132 14.48 6.14 -9.31
C SER A 132 12.96 6.11 -9.55
N LEU A 133 12.26 5.18 -8.91
CA LEU A 133 10.81 5.05 -8.98
C LEU A 133 10.10 6.20 -8.25
N THR A 134 10.55 6.59 -7.07
CA THR A 134 9.98 7.72 -6.32
C THR A 134 10.19 9.05 -7.05
N ALA A 135 11.36 9.28 -7.64
CA ALA A 135 11.64 10.47 -8.44
C ALA A 135 10.85 10.53 -9.77
N SER A 136 10.49 9.37 -10.34
CA SER A 136 9.65 9.27 -11.53
C SER A 136 8.15 9.42 -11.21
N THR A 137 7.77 9.09 -9.97
CA THR A 137 6.38 9.14 -9.53
C THR A 137 6.02 10.54 -9.06
N ASP A 138 5.34 11.30 -9.91
CA ASP A 138 4.62 12.49 -9.47
C ASP A 138 3.33 12.06 -8.77
N LEU A 139 3.38 11.91 -7.44
CA LEU A 139 2.24 11.54 -6.57
C LEU A 139 1.01 12.46 -6.77
N GLY A 140 1.16 13.60 -7.46
CA GLY A 140 0.07 14.53 -7.79
C GLY A 140 -0.90 14.07 -8.89
N ALA A 141 -0.56 13.05 -9.70
CA ALA A 141 -1.38 12.67 -10.86
C ALA A 141 -2.12 11.33 -10.73
N SER A 142 -1.63 10.39 -9.92
CA SER A 142 -2.13 9.00 -9.89
C SER A 142 -3.11 8.69 -8.76
N ILE A 143 -3.16 9.48 -7.69
CA ILE A 143 -4.24 9.39 -6.71
C ILE A 143 -5.36 10.30 -7.20
N GLY A 144 -6.25 9.73 -8.02
CA GLY A 144 -7.50 10.34 -8.44
C GLY A 144 -8.40 10.63 -7.24
N VAL A 145 -8.07 11.66 -6.46
CA VAL A 145 -9.02 12.32 -5.56
C VAL A 145 -9.96 13.11 -6.47
N PRO A 146 -11.26 12.79 -6.53
CA PRO A 146 -12.22 13.63 -7.22
C PRO A 146 -12.21 14.99 -6.51
N SER A 147 -11.79 16.03 -7.21
CA SER A 147 -11.93 17.40 -6.71
C SER A 147 -13.41 17.64 -6.37
N PRO A 148 -13.74 18.16 -5.17
CA PRO A 148 -15.12 18.54 -4.89
C PRO A 148 -15.46 19.69 -5.83
N ARG A 149 -16.36 19.42 -6.79
CA ARG A 149 -16.98 20.47 -7.60
C ARG A 149 -17.68 21.42 -6.63
N ARG A 150 -17.11 22.62 -6.45
CA ARG A 150 -17.82 23.74 -5.83
C ARG A 150 -18.98 24.11 -6.77
N ALA A 151 -20.20 23.93 -6.27
CA ALA A 151 -21.39 24.59 -6.79
C ALA A 151 -21.43 26.05 -6.31
#